data_AF-A0A5C7FG71-F1
#
_entry.id   AF-A0A5C7FG71-F1
#
_cell.length_a   1.000
_cell.length_b   1.000
_cell.length_c   1.000
_cell.angle_alpha   90.00
_cell.angle_beta   90.00
_cell.angle_gamma   90.00
#
_symmetry.space_group_name_H-M   'P 1'
#
loop_
_entity.id
_entity.type
_entity.pdbx_description
1 polymer ?
#
loop_
_entity_poly.entity_id
_entity_poly.type
_entity_poly.pdbx_seq_one_letter_code
_entity_poly.pdbx_strand_id
1 'polypeptide(L)'
;MYKLLKRCCQLFLLLLAAVVLFFNAGFYFSPDVRSDEGCCPNKDVHHQLTYLKKKIHAGAAENMQHLFPEGHLFMNALYGLTWTELNNEAGDEALNEIDWALAEMNSETGRRIFNEDLPLPYGAFYRGWTNYLTGKRLEADIISQEITGLHEENFRLNCQDIAKAYAEAESPYLQSYHGGIWPADNLLAIASLASYDRYFDTLRYQPLIEGWLAKVKKALDPATGLIPHVVYEGAPPQGARGSSQSLMLSLLPEIDSAFAAEQFALYQQYFVGQRLGLPGIREYPKGMEGTGDIDSGPVIWGIGGAASVVGQRAAYVNGDYELYKGLRNSIEAFGFGFTWFGKKRYVFGQLPIADAFIAWSNSVEKTPADAPSSVPWPIHLVSLVLLLLILWVGFKL
;
A
#
# COMPACT_ATOMS: atom_id res chain seq x y z
N MET A 1 -20.86 4.39 47.60
CA MET A 1 -21.16 4.35 46.16
C MET A 1 -20.70 5.63 45.43
N TYR A 2 -21.16 6.82 45.82
CA TYR A 2 -20.79 8.10 45.16
C TYR A 2 -19.27 8.38 45.05
N LYS A 3 -18.51 8.20 46.15
CA LYS A 3 -17.04 8.38 46.13
C LYS A 3 -16.31 7.40 45.21
N LEU A 4 -16.81 6.17 45.08
CA LEU A 4 -16.22 5.16 44.20
C LEU A 4 -16.51 5.51 42.74
N LEU A 5 -17.75 5.86 42.41
CA LEU A 5 -18.15 6.30 41.09
C LEU A 5 -17.34 7.53 40.63
N LYS A 6 -17.21 8.55 41.49
CA LYS A 6 -16.36 9.73 41.24
C LYS A 6 -14.93 9.35 40.89
N ARG A 7 -14.30 8.45 41.67
CA ARG A 7 -12.93 7.97 41.39
C ARG A 7 -12.85 7.20 40.07
N CYS A 8 -13.83 6.35 39.76
CA CYS A 8 -13.89 5.66 38.47
C CYS A 8 -13.97 6.65 37.30
N CYS A 9 -14.79 7.70 37.40
CA CYS A 9 -14.88 8.75 36.38
C CYS A 9 -13.57 9.52 36.24
N GLN A 10 -12.91 9.87 37.34
CA GLN A 10 -11.60 10.53 37.30
C GLN A 10 -10.53 9.66 36.65
N LEU A 11 -10.48 8.35 36.97
CA LEU A 11 -9.57 7.40 36.32
C LEU A 11 -9.83 7.26 34.82
N PHE A 12 -11.10 7.23 34.41
CA PHE A 12 -11.47 7.20 32.99
C PHE A 12 -11.01 8.48 32.25
N LEU A 13 -11.17 9.65 32.87
CA LEU A 13 -10.69 10.91 32.28
C LEU A 13 -9.15 10.95 32.19
N LEU A 14 -8.44 10.44 33.19
CA LEU A 14 -6.98 10.31 33.12
C LEU A 14 -6.54 9.36 31.99
N LEU A 15 -7.26 8.26 31.79
CA LEU A 15 -7.02 7.36 30.66
C LEU A 15 -7.24 8.08 29.33
N LEU A 16 -8.32 8.85 29.20
CA LEU A 16 -8.59 9.63 27.99
C LEU A 16 -7.50 10.68 27.73
N ALA A 17 -7.01 11.36 28.76
CA ALA A 17 -5.88 12.28 28.64
C ALA A 17 -4.61 11.56 28.16
N ALA A 18 -4.31 10.37 28.70
CA ALA A 18 -3.18 9.55 28.25
C ALA A 18 -3.33 9.14 26.77
N VAL A 19 -4.54 8.82 26.32
CA VAL A 19 -4.83 8.52 24.90
C VAL A 19 -4.56 9.73 24.01
N VAL A 20 -4.97 10.94 24.43
CA VAL A 20 -4.67 12.16 23.66
C VAL A 20 -3.17 12.44 23.60
N LEU A 21 -2.44 12.25 24.71
CA LEU A 21 -0.98 12.39 24.72
C LEU A 21 -0.29 11.38 23.79
N PHE A 22 -0.73 10.11 23.84
CA PHE A 22 -0.23 9.05 22.95
C PHE A 22 -0.48 9.38 21.47
N PHE A 23 -1.69 9.83 21.14
CA PHE A 23 -2.04 10.32 19.80
C PHE A 23 -1.09 11.42 19.32
N ASN A 24 -0.76 12.39 20.18
CA ASN A 24 0.16 13.47 19.82
C ASN A 24 1.60 13.01 19.65
N ALA A 25 2.04 12.03 20.45
CA ALA A 25 3.37 11.43 20.32
C ALA A 25 3.55 10.71 18.98
N GLY A 26 2.49 10.12 18.42
CA GLY A 26 2.52 9.44 17.12
C GLY A 26 2.98 10.34 15.96
N PHE A 27 2.73 11.65 16.02
CA PHE A 27 3.19 12.59 14.99
C PHE A 27 4.71 12.77 14.93
N TYR A 28 5.43 12.28 15.94
CA TYR A 28 6.88 12.32 16.04
C TYR A 28 7.51 10.94 15.92
N PHE A 29 6.76 9.96 15.41
CA PHE A 29 7.27 8.62 15.17
C PHE A 29 8.51 8.67 14.27
N SER A 30 9.51 7.89 14.66
CA SER A 30 10.71 7.60 13.87
C SER A 30 10.98 6.10 13.98
N PRO A 31 11.06 5.38 12.86
CA PRO A 31 11.32 3.95 12.87
C PRO A 31 12.74 3.64 13.34
N ASP A 32 12.89 2.50 14.00
CA ASP A 32 14.20 1.92 14.34
C ASP A 32 14.79 1.29 13.07
N VAL A 33 15.42 2.16 12.26
CA VAL A 33 16.19 1.82 11.07
C VAL A 33 17.66 1.78 11.46
N ARG A 34 18.29 0.60 11.37
CA ARG A 34 19.72 0.44 11.67
C ARG A 34 20.52 0.42 10.38
N SER A 35 21.57 1.22 10.32
CA SER A 35 22.48 1.32 9.17
C SER A 35 23.66 0.35 9.23
N ASP A 36 23.73 -0.52 10.24
CA ASP A 36 24.87 -1.42 10.44
C ASP A 36 24.76 -2.63 9.51
N GLU A 37 25.88 -2.98 8.85
CA GLU A 37 26.01 -4.16 8.00
C GLU A 37 25.58 -5.42 8.79
N GLY A 38 24.45 -6.03 8.39
CA GLY A 38 23.93 -7.27 8.99
C GLY A 38 22.76 -7.13 9.97
N CYS A 39 22.08 -5.98 10.07
CA CYS A 39 20.85 -5.81 10.86
C CYS A 39 19.70 -5.20 10.03
N CYS A 40 18.44 -5.49 10.43
CA CYS A 40 17.24 -5.02 9.75
C CYS A 40 17.20 -3.48 9.58
N PRO A 41 17.04 -2.96 8.34
CA PRO A 41 16.92 -1.55 8.05
C PRO A 41 15.55 -1.04 8.47
N ASN A 42 14.56 -1.88 8.82
CA ASN A 42 13.36 -1.38 9.47
C ASN A 42 12.77 -2.39 10.47
N LYS A 43 13.22 -2.30 11.73
CA LYS A 43 12.78 -3.21 12.80
C LYS A 43 11.28 -3.08 13.09
N ASP A 44 10.70 -1.89 12.92
CA ASP A 44 9.26 -1.67 13.07
C ASP A 44 8.46 -2.46 12.03
N VAL A 45 8.91 -2.52 10.78
CA VAL A 45 8.29 -3.35 9.73
C VAL A 45 8.46 -4.83 10.05
N HIS A 46 9.64 -5.27 10.52
CA HIS A 46 9.83 -6.66 10.95
C HIS A 46 8.88 -7.05 12.09
N HIS A 47 8.65 -6.16 13.06
CA HIS A 47 7.64 -6.39 14.11
C HIS A 47 6.20 -6.45 13.56
N GLN A 48 5.88 -5.71 12.50
CA GLN A 48 4.59 -5.82 11.80
C GLN A 48 4.47 -7.17 11.09
N LEU A 49 5.53 -7.61 10.39
CA LEU A 49 5.58 -8.93 9.76
C LEU A 49 5.42 -10.06 10.77
N THR A 50 6.06 -9.97 11.93
CA THR A 50 5.92 -10.95 13.01
C THR A 50 4.47 -11.04 13.51
N TYR A 51 3.75 -9.92 13.53
CA TYR A 51 2.33 -9.88 13.84
C TYR A 51 1.48 -10.47 12.71
N LEU A 52 1.73 -10.05 11.47
CA LEU A 52 1.01 -10.47 10.26
C LEU A 52 1.17 -11.97 10.01
N LYS A 53 2.38 -12.52 10.13
CA LYS A 53 2.67 -13.95 10.04
C LYS A 53 1.71 -14.76 10.90
N LYS A 54 1.60 -14.42 12.19
CA LYS A 54 0.66 -15.11 13.11
C LYS A 54 -0.80 -15.01 12.64
N LYS A 55 -1.22 -13.88 12.07
CA LYS A 55 -2.60 -13.67 11.63
C LYS A 55 -2.92 -14.41 10.34
N ILE A 56 -2.05 -14.27 9.35
CA ILE A 56 -2.18 -14.87 8.02
C ILE A 56 -2.21 -16.40 8.13
N HIS A 57 -1.25 -16.99 8.85
CA HIS A 57 -1.21 -18.44 9.11
C HIS A 57 -2.40 -18.94 9.96
N ALA A 58 -3.15 -18.04 10.60
CA ALA A 58 -4.39 -18.35 11.31
C ALA A 58 -5.66 -18.07 10.48
N GLY A 59 -5.54 -17.91 9.16
CA GLY A 59 -6.67 -17.72 8.24
C GLY A 59 -7.13 -16.27 8.11
N ALA A 60 -6.32 -15.27 8.47
CA ALA A 60 -6.72 -13.86 8.32
C ALA A 60 -6.97 -13.46 6.86
N ALA A 61 -6.26 -14.05 5.89
CA ALA A 61 -6.47 -13.76 4.46
C ALA A 61 -7.89 -14.14 4.00
N GLU A 62 -8.34 -15.36 4.32
CA GLU A 62 -9.71 -15.80 4.04
C GLU A 62 -10.75 -14.95 4.78
N ASN A 63 -10.51 -14.65 6.07
CA ASN A 63 -11.41 -13.80 6.85
C ASN A 63 -11.56 -12.39 6.23
N MET A 64 -10.46 -11.82 5.72
CA MET A 64 -10.51 -10.53 5.03
C MET A 64 -11.21 -10.62 3.67
N GLN A 65 -11.18 -11.78 2.99
CA GLN A 65 -11.92 -11.99 1.74
C GLN A 65 -13.44 -11.82 1.91
N HIS A 66 -13.97 -12.13 3.10
CA HIS A 66 -15.38 -11.93 3.40
C HIS A 66 -15.77 -10.46 3.60
N LEU A 67 -14.79 -9.58 3.86
CA LEU A 67 -15.00 -8.14 4.02
C LEU A 67 -14.66 -7.36 2.75
N PHE A 68 -13.61 -7.78 2.06
CA PHE A 68 -13.12 -7.22 0.80
C PHE A 68 -12.98 -8.37 -0.18
N PRO A 69 -13.63 -8.36 -1.35
CA PRO A 69 -13.53 -9.48 -2.31
C PRO A 69 -12.08 -9.89 -2.61
N GLU A 70 -11.19 -8.90 -2.69
CA GLU A 70 -9.76 -9.02 -2.96
C GLU A 70 -8.93 -9.39 -1.73
N GLY A 71 -9.54 -9.44 -0.55
CA GLY A 71 -8.85 -9.45 0.74
C GLY A 71 -7.85 -10.60 0.88
N HIS A 72 -8.17 -11.78 0.36
CA HIS A 72 -7.23 -12.91 0.37
C HIS A 72 -5.97 -12.60 -0.44
N LEU A 73 -6.13 -12.05 -1.65
CA LEU A 73 -5.01 -11.78 -2.54
C LEU A 73 -4.17 -10.63 -2.02
N PHE A 74 -4.78 -9.51 -1.61
CA PHE A 74 -4.06 -8.38 -1.03
C PHE A 74 -3.26 -8.77 0.21
N MET A 75 -3.86 -9.54 1.13
CA MET A 75 -3.19 -9.96 2.36
C MET A 75 -1.90 -10.74 2.06
N ASN A 76 -1.97 -11.73 1.18
CA ASN A 76 -0.81 -12.55 0.83
C ASN A 76 0.20 -11.76 -0.02
N ALA A 77 -0.26 -11.00 -1.01
CA ALA A 77 0.61 -10.23 -1.89
C ALA A 77 1.42 -9.18 -1.13
N LEU A 78 0.76 -8.35 -0.30
CA LEU A 78 1.41 -7.30 0.47
C LEU A 78 2.35 -7.89 1.53
N TYR A 79 1.97 -9.01 2.15
CA TYR A 79 2.82 -9.73 3.09
C TYR A 79 4.12 -10.22 2.43
N GLY A 80 4.00 -10.91 1.28
CA GLY A 80 5.15 -11.36 0.51
C GLY A 80 6.02 -10.20 0.00
N LEU A 81 5.41 -9.15 -0.56
CA LEU A 81 6.14 -7.96 -1.03
C LEU A 81 6.87 -7.24 0.11
N THR A 82 6.32 -7.24 1.31
CA THR A 82 7.00 -6.67 2.48
C THR A 82 8.23 -7.52 2.84
N TRP A 83 8.13 -8.85 2.80
CA TRP A 83 9.29 -9.73 2.98
C TRP A 83 10.37 -9.56 1.91
N THR A 84 9.99 -9.36 0.63
CA THR A 84 10.97 -9.13 -0.44
C THR A 84 11.85 -7.91 -0.19
N GLU A 85 11.30 -6.87 0.45
CA GLU A 85 12.04 -5.64 0.75
C GLU A 85 13.01 -5.79 1.93
N LEU A 86 12.80 -6.80 2.79
CA LEU A 86 13.64 -7.14 3.94
C LEU A 86 14.49 -8.42 3.72
N ASN A 87 14.47 -8.99 2.50
CA ASN A 87 15.04 -10.32 2.24
C ASN A 87 16.53 -10.43 2.58
N ASN A 88 17.28 -9.34 2.40
CA ASN A 88 18.73 -9.30 2.67
C ASN A 88 19.10 -9.58 4.13
N GLU A 89 18.15 -9.49 5.07
CA GLU A 89 18.43 -9.72 6.49
C GLU A 89 17.70 -10.90 7.11
N ALA A 90 16.51 -11.25 6.59
CA ALA A 90 15.69 -12.32 7.13
C ALA A 90 16.09 -13.72 6.61
N GLY A 91 16.95 -13.77 5.58
CA GLY A 91 17.49 -15.01 5.03
C GLY A 91 16.39 -16.00 4.64
N ASP A 92 16.57 -17.26 4.99
CA ASP A 92 15.64 -18.35 4.64
C ASP A 92 14.21 -18.11 5.13
N GLU A 93 13.99 -17.39 6.25
CA GLU A 93 12.63 -17.12 6.73
C GLU A 93 11.86 -16.25 5.73
N ALA A 94 12.48 -15.20 5.18
CA ALA A 94 11.81 -14.34 4.20
C ALA A 94 11.40 -15.14 2.97
N LEU A 95 12.32 -15.94 2.39
CA LEU A 95 12.02 -16.75 1.22
C LEU A 95 10.91 -17.77 1.49
N ASN A 96 10.97 -18.47 2.62
CA ASN A 96 9.93 -19.41 3.01
C ASN A 96 8.55 -18.74 3.14
N GLU A 97 8.48 -17.54 3.70
CA GLU A 97 7.21 -16.80 3.85
C GLU A 97 6.72 -16.21 2.52
N ILE A 98 7.62 -15.78 1.64
CA ILE A 98 7.27 -15.34 0.28
C ILE A 98 6.71 -16.51 -0.53
N ASP A 99 7.38 -17.66 -0.50
CA ASP A 99 6.97 -18.87 -1.22
C ASP A 99 5.64 -19.41 -0.67
N TRP A 100 5.45 -19.36 0.65
CA TRP A 100 4.16 -19.66 1.28
C TRP A 100 3.05 -18.72 0.80
N ALA A 101 3.30 -17.41 0.77
CA ALA A 101 2.32 -16.43 0.29
C ALA A 101 1.96 -16.64 -1.18
N LEU A 102 2.96 -16.94 -2.04
CA LEU A 102 2.74 -17.31 -3.44
C LEU A 102 1.92 -18.59 -3.57
N ALA A 103 2.17 -19.61 -2.74
CA ALA A 103 1.40 -20.85 -2.74
C ALA A 103 -0.07 -20.59 -2.37
N GLU A 104 -0.34 -19.76 -1.37
CA GLU A 104 -1.71 -19.38 -0.99
C GLU A 104 -2.41 -18.59 -2.08
N MET A 105 -1.74 -17.62 -2.71
CA MET A 105 -2.30 -16.89 -3.86
C MET A 105 -2.61 -17.82 -5.04
N ASN A 106 -1.82 -18.87 -5.23
CA ASN A 106 -2.00 -19.90 -6.26
C ASN A 106 -2.82 -21.11 -5.79
N SER A 107 -3.50 -21.03 -4.64
CA SER A 107 -4.42 -22.07 -4.18
C SER A 107 -5.77 -21.96 -4.90
N GLU A 108 -6.62 -23.00 -4.76
CA GLU A 108 -8.01 -22.94 -5.20
C GLU A 108 -8.76 -21.79 -4.51
N THR A 109 -8.52 -21.58 -3.20
CA THR A 109 -9.09 -20.47 -2.42
C THR A 109 -8.68 -19.11 -2.99
N GLY A 110 -7.39 -18.94 -3.32
CA GLY A 110 -6.84 -17.71 -3.88
C GLY A 110 -7.40 -17.36 -5.26
N ARG A 111 -7.73 -18.36 -6.09
CA ARG A 111 -8.32 -18.18 -7.42
C ARG A 111 -9.85 -18.07 -7.44
N ARG A 112 -10.54 -18.58 -6.41
CA ARG A 112 -11.99 -18.87 -6.42
C ARG A 112 -12.90 -17.75 -6.93
N ILE A 113 -12.56 -16.48 -6.69
CA ILE A 113 -13.41 -15.34 -7.05
C ILE A 113 -13.07 -14.75 -8.43
N PHE A 114 -11.99 -15.20 -9.06
CA PHE A 114 -11.50 -14.66 -10.32
C PHE A 114 -11.98 -15.53 -11.48
N ASN A 115 -12.39 -14.88 -12.58
CA ASN A 115 -12.95 -15.56 -13.74
C ASN A 115 -11.83 -16.04 -14.69
N GLU A 116 -11.75 -17.35 -14.92
CA GLU A 116 -10.78 -17.96 -15.82
C GLU A 116 -11.04 -17.61 -17.31
N ASP A 117 -12.28 -17.31 -17.68
CA ASP A 117 -12.72 -17.09 -19.07
C ASP A 117 -12.48 -15.65 -19.58
N LEU A 118 -11.51 -14.94 -19.00
CA LEU A 118 -11.11 -13.59 -19.44
C LEU A 118 -9.98 -13.66 -20.48
N PRO A 119 -9.81 -12.63 -21.34
CA PRO A 119 -8.72 -12.60 -22.34
C PRO A 119 -7.33 -12.86 -21.74
N LEU A 120 -7.12 -12.37 -20.53
CA LEU A 120 -6.05 -12.84 -19.65
C LEU A 120 -6.71 -13.68 -18.55
N PRO A 121 -6.50 -15.02 -18.50
CA PRO A 121 -7.17 -15.88 -17.54
C PRO A 121 -7.00 -15.39 -16.10
N TYR A 122 -8.10 -15.35 -15.35
CA TYR A 122 -8.23 -14.80 -13.99
C TYR A 122 -8.12 -13.26 -13.88
N GLY A 123 -7.93 -12.56 -15.00
CA GLY A 123 -7.95 -11.10 -15.08
C GLY A 123 -6.65 -10.42 -14.63
N ALA A 124 -6.54 -9.14 -14.98
CA ALA A 124 -5.37 -8.31 -14.70
C ALA A 124 -5.07 -8.14 -13.20
N PHE A 125 -6.09 -8.13 -12.34
CA PHE A 125 -5.91 -8.03 -10.88
C PHE A 125 -5.14 -9.25 -10.35
N TYR A 126 -5.67 -10.45 -10.55
CA TYR A 126 -5.06 -11.68 -10.06
C TYR A 126 -3.67 -11.91 -10.66
N ARG A 127 -3.58 -11.85 -11.99
CA ARG A 127 -2.33 -12.10 -12.73
C ARG A 127 -1.28 -11.03 -12.46
N GLY A 128 -1.69 -9.77 -12.30
CA GLY A 128 -0.80 -8.67 -11.97
C GLY A 128 -0.15 -8.86 -10.60
N TRP A 129 -0.94 -9.02 -9.54
CA TRP A 129 -0.43 -9.19 -8.18
C TRP A 129 0.44 -10.44 -8.00
N THR A 130 -0.02 -11.60 -8.52
CA THR A 130 0.73 -12.86 -8.42
C THR A 130 2.06 -12.81 -9.18
N ASN A 131 2.05 -12.27 -10.40
CA ASN A 131 3.25 -12.24 -11.23
C ASN A 131 4.23 -11.16 -10.77
N TYR A 132 3.74 -10.03 -10.25
CA TYR A 132 4.58 -9.00 -9.65
C TYR A 132 5.29 -9.53 -8.40
N LEU A 133 4.60 -10.23 -7.49
CA LEU A 133 5.26 -10.87 -6.34
C LEU A 133 6.27 -11.95 -6.78
N THR A 134 5.92 -12.77 -7.79
CA THR A 134 6.87 -13.77 -8.34
C THR A 134 8.14 -13.09 -8.85
N GLY A 135 8.02 -11.98 -9.59
CA GLY A 135 9.17 -11.19 -10.05
C GLY A 135 10.01 -10.64 -8.91
N LYS A 136 9.37 -10.04 -7.88
CA LYS A 136 10.08 -9.55 -6.69
C LYS A 136 10.76 -10.65 -5.89
N ARG A 137 10.15 -11.83 -5.80
CA ARG A 137 10.75 -13.02 -5.20
C ARG A 137 12.03 -13.44 -5.94
N LEU A 138 12.00 -13.47 -7.28
CA LEU A 138 13.18 -13.77 -8.09
C LEU A 138 14.28 -12.70 -7.97
N GLU A 139 13.92 -11.42 -7.96
CA GLU A 139 14.86 -10.32 -7.71
C GLU A 139 15.54 -10.46 -6.32
N ALA A 140 14.80 -10.95 -5.31
CA ALA A 140 15.33 -11.25 -3.98
C ALA A 140 16.29 -12.46 -3.98
N ASP A 141 16.09 -13.42 -4.88
CA ASP A 141 16.80 -14.71 -4.95
C ASP A 141 18.23 -14.65 -5.51
N ILE A 142 18.56 -13.58 -6.25
CA ILE A 142 19.94 -13.30 -6.69
C ILE A 142 20.91 -13.28 -5.49
N ILE A 143 20.37 -13.13 -4.28
CA ILE A 143 21.10 -12.97 -3.02
C ILE A 143 21.21 -14.30 -2.24
N SER A 144 20.35 -15.31 -2.51
CA SER A 144 20.19 -16.51 -1.65
C SER A 144 20.74 -17.83 -2.22
N GLN A 145 21.02 -17.94 -3.53
CA GLN A 145 21.61 -19.13 -4.17
C GLN A 145 20.86 -20.48 -3.96
N GLU A 146 19.54 -20.47 -3.74
CA GLU A 146 18.71 -21.70 -3.67
C GLU A 146 17.76 -21.88 -4.88
N ILE A 147 17.09 -23.05 -4.96
CA ILE A 147 16.47 -23.64 -6.16
C ILE A 147 15.40 -22.72 -6.80
N THR A 148 15.78 -22.03 -7.87
CA THR A 148 14.99 -21.05 -8.66
C THR A 148 14.17 -21.64 -9.80
N GLY A 149 14.41 -22.89 -10.21
CA GLY A 149 13.94 -23.41 -11.50
C GLY A 149 12.42 -23.32 -11.74
N LEU A 150 11.61 -23.68 -10.73
CA LEU A 150 10.15 -23.69 -10.86
C LEU A 150 9.54 -22.27 -10.87
N HIS A 151 10.03 -21.38 -10.00
CA HIS A 151 9.58 -19.98 -9.98
C HIS A 151 9.99 -19.26 -11.26
N GLU A 152 11.19 -19.52 -11.77
CA GLU A 152 11.66 -18.96 -13.03
C GLU A 152 10.82 -19.43 -14.22
N GLU A 153 10.54 -20.72 -14.33
CA GLU A 153 9.70 -21.28 -15.40
C GLU A 153 8.29 -20.69 -15.36
N ASN A 154 7.66 -20.67 -14.18
CA ASN A 154 6.34 -20.07 -14.00
C ASN A 154 6.33 -18.58 -14.35
N PHE A 155 7.38 -17.84 -13.97
CA PHE A 155 7.50 -16.42 -14.30
C PHE A 155 7.65 -16.19 -15.81
N ARG A 156 8.43 -17.03 -16.51
CA ARG A 156 8.56 -16.98 -17.97
C ARG A 156 7.22 -17.22 -18.67
N LEU A 157 6.49 -18.26 -18.27
CA LEU A 157 5.19 -18.61 -18.83
C LEU A 157 4.16 -17.50 -18.57
N ASN A 158 4.07 -17.01 -17.32
CA ASN A 158 3.15 -15.95 -16.96
C ASN A 158 3.44 -14.64 -17.71
N CYS A 159 4.71 -14.23 -17.83
CA CYS A 159 5.07 -13.04 -18.59
C CYS A 159 4.72 -13.20 -20.07
N GLN A 160 4.88 -14.39 -20.64
CA GLN A 160 4.51 -14.67 -22.02
C GLN A 160 2.99 -14.54 -22.24
N ASP A 161 2.18 -15.08 -21.34
CA ASP A 161 0.72 -14.97 -21.39
C ASP A 161 0.25 -13.52 -21.25
N ILE A 162 0.80 -12.80 -20.26
CA ILE A 162 0.51 -11.38 -20.03
C ILE A 162 0.86 -10.57 -21.28
N ALA A 163 2.08 -10.74 -21.81
CA ALA A 163 2.53 -10.05 -23.00
C ALA A 163 1.64 -10.35 -24.22
N LYS A 164 1.25 -11.62 -24.41
CA LYS A 164 0.33 -12.02 -25.49
C LYS A 164 -1.02 -11.30 -25.37
N ALA A 165 -1.62 -11.31 -24.18
CA ALA A 165 -2.92 -10.66 -23.95
C ALA A 165 -2.87 -9.15 -24.25
N TYR A 166 -1.81 -8.45 -23.84
CA TYR A 166 -1.64 -7.02 -24.15
C TYR A 166 -1.32 -6.74 -25.62
N ALA A 167 -0.59 -7.63 -26.30
CA ALA A 167 -0.29 -7.48 -27.72
C ALA A 167 -1.55 -7.62 -28.59
N GLU A 168 -2.50 -8.46 -28.18
CA GLU A 168 -3.77 -8.70 -28.87
C GLU A 168 -4.85 -7.65 -28.51
N ALA A 169 -4.67 -6.90 -27.41
CA ALA A 169 -5.64 -5.91 -26.95
C ALA A 169 -5.54 -4.56 -27.69
N GLU A 170 -6.70 -4.01 -28.06
CA GLU A 170 -6.80 -2.65 -28.60
C GLU A 170 -6.53 -1.60 -27.50
N SER A 171 -7.23 -1.73 -26.37
CA SER A 171 -7.07 -0.90 -25.17
C SER A 171 -5.72 -1.15 -24.49
N PRO A 172 -5.10 -0.13 -23.84
CA PRO A 172 -3.96 -0.36 -22.94
C PRO A 172 -4.36 -1.12 -21.67
N TYR A 173 -5.64 -1.28 -21.36
CA TYR A 173 -6.07 -1.92 -20.12
C TYR A 173 -6.93 -3.13 -20.42
N LEU A 174 -6.52 -4.27 -19.85
CA LEU A 174 -7.24 -5.52 -19.79
C LEU A 174 -8.21 -5.52 -18.61
N GLN A 175 -9.22 -6.38 -18.71
CA GLN A 175 -10.20 -6.61 -17.65
C GLN A 175 -9.53 -7.18 -16.39
N SER A 176 -9.72 -6.49 -15.26
CA SER A 176 -9.39 -6.99 -13.93
C SER A 176 -10.39 -8.05 -13.49
N TYR A 177 -11.66 -7.78 -13.80
CA TYR A 177 -12.82 -8.65 -13.60
C TYR A 177 -13.71 -8.58 -14.84
N HIS A 178 -14.67 -9.50 -14.96
CA HIS A 178 -15.64 -9.44 -16.05
C HIS A 178 -16.35 -8.07 -16.08
N GLY A 179 -16.17 -7.33 -17.18
CA GLY A 179 -16.74 -5.99 -17.39
C GLY A 179 -16.10 -4.86 -16.58
N GLY A 180 -15.06 -5.13 -15.80
CA GLY A 180 -14.40 -4.15 -14.94
C GLY A 180 -12.90 -4.01 -15.26
N ILE A 181 -12.50 -2.78 -15.63
CA ILE A 181 -11.14 -2.47 -16.07
C ILE A 181 -10.57 -1.39 -15.16
N TRP A 182 -9.61 -1.76 -14.31
CA TRP A 182 -8.88 -0.83 -13.46
C TRP A 182 -7.43 -0.70 -13.95
N PRO A 183 -7.00 0.49 -14.39
CA PRO A 183 -5.61 0.74 -14.77
C PRO A 183 -4.59 0.36 -13.68
N ALA A 184 -4.93 0.55 -12.40
CA ALA A 184 -4.03 0.23 -11.29
C ALA A 184 -3.58 -1.24 -11.28
N ASP A 185 -4.50 -2.15 -11.57
CA ASP A 185 -4.24 -3.59 -11.63
C ASP A 185 -3.35 -3.95 -12.81
N ASN A 186 -3.58 -3.28 -13.94
CA ASN A 186 -2.85 -3.49 -15.17
C ASN A 186 -1.37 -3.08 -15.02
N LEU A 187 -1.08 -2.03 -14.25
CA LEU A 187 0.30 -1.60 -13.99
C LEU A 187 1.13 -2.67 -13.27
N LEU A 188 0.55 -3.49 -12.39
CA LEU A 188 1.28 -4.60 -11.76
C LEU A 188 1.76 -5.62 -12.79
N ALA A 189 0.90 -5.96 -13.76
CA ALA A 189 1.26 -6.86 -14.85
C ALA A 189 2.37 -6.28 -15.72
N ILE A 190 2.29 -4.99 -16.08
CA ILE A 190 3.35 -4.32 -16.86
C ILE A 190 4.65 -4.18 -16.07
N ALA A 191 4.59 -3.85 -14.78
CA ALA A 191 5.75 -3.82 -13.89
C ALA A 191 6.42 -5.19 -13.79
N SER A 192 5.65 -6.28 -13.81
CA SER A 192 6.22 -7.64 -13.85
C SER A 192 6.96 -7.95 -15.15
N LEU A 193 6.52 -7.40 -16.30
CA LEU A 193 7.26 -7.52 -17.56
C LEU A 193 8.56 -6.71 -17.55
N ALA A 194 8.55 -5.51 -16.95
CA ALA A 194 9.78 -4.73 -16.75
C ALA A 194 10.75 -5.45 -15.80
N SER A 195 10.24 -6.08 -14.75
CA SER A 195 11.01 -6.92 -13.82
C SER A 195 11.63 -8.12 -14.53
N TYR A 196 10.92 -8.75 -15.46
CA TYR A 196 11.47 -9.82 -16.30
C TYR A 196 12.71 -9.37 -17.07
N ASP A 197 12.63 -8.24 -17.77
CA ASP A 197 13.73 -7.72 -18.57
C ASP A 197 14.95 -7.41 -17.67
N ARG A 198 14.73 -6.87 -16.47
CA ARG A 198 15.80 -6.66 -15.48
C ARG A 198 16.41 -7.96 -14.95
N TYR A 199 15.59 -8.92 -14.54
CA TYR A 199 16.06 -10.17 -13.91
C TYR A 199 16.85 -11.04 -14.89
N PHE A 200 16.41 -11.14 -16.14
CA PHE A 200 17.08 -11.94 -17.17
C PHE A 200 18.14 -11.17 -17.97
N ASP A 201 18.36 -9.89 -17.67
CA ASP A 201 19.23 -8.99 -18.44
C ASP A 201 18.90 -9.01 -19.95
N THR A 202 17.63 -8.75 -20.27
CA THR A 202 17.13 -8.72 -21.66
C THR A 202 16.27 -7.48 -21.92
N LEU A 203 15.96 -7.22 -23.19
CA LEU A 203 15.01 -6.17 -23.62
C LEU A 203 13.80 -6.79 -24.33
N ARG A 204 13.38 -7.98 -23.88
CA ARG A 204 12.38 -8.80 -24.59
C ARG A 204 11.02 -8.13 -24.60
N TYR A 205 10.62 -7.53 -23.48
CA TYR A 205 9.30 -6.91 -23.33
C TYR A 205 9.33 -5.39 -23.48
N GLN A 206 10.50 -4.76 -23.50
CA GLN A 206 10.66 -3.33 -23.73
C GLN A 206 9.80 -2.77 -24.91
N PRO A 207 9.80 -3.36 -26.13
CA PRO A 207 8.98 -2.82 -27.22
C PRO A 207 7.47 -2.83 -26.92
N LEU A 208 7.00 -3.85 -26.20
CA LEU A 208 5.60 -3.95 -25.78
C LEU A 208 5.27 -2.88 -24.73
N ILE A 209 6.16 -2.68 -23.75
CA ILE A 209 6.00 -1.67 -22.69
C ILE A 209 5.96 -0.27 -23.29
N GLU A 210 6.85 0.06 -24.24
CA GLU A 210 6.87 1.34 -24.94
C GLU A 210 5.58 1.58 -25.75
N GLY A 211 5.11 0.56 -26.47
CA GLY A 211 3.84 0.62 -27.20
C GLY A 211 2.64 0.79 -26.27
N TRP A 212 2.64 0.11 -25.13
CA TRP A 212 1.63 0.23 -24.09
C TRP A 212 1.62 1.64 -23.47
N LEU A 213 2.79 2.19 -23.10
CA LEU A 213 2.92 3.56 -22.58
C LEU A 213 2.41 4.60 -23.57
N ALA A 214 2.67 4.43 -24.87
CA ALA A 214 2.15 5.32 -25.90
C ALA A 214 0.62 5.30 -25.99
N LYS A 215 -0.03 4.15 -25.72
CA LYS A 215 -1.48 4.05 -25.60
C LYS A 215 -1.99 4.70 -24.32
N VAL A 216 -1.34 4.46 -23.17
CA VAL A 216 -1.68 5.08 -21.88
C VAL A 216 -1.65 6.59 -21.95
N LYS A 217 -0.57 7.18 -22.51
CA LYS A 217 -0.42 8.64 -22.64
C LYS A 217 -1.51 9.29 -23.50
N LYS A 218 -2.18 8.53 -24.37
CA LYS A 218 -3.32 8.99 -25.18
C LYS A 218 -4.68 8.81 -24.48
N ALA A 219 -4.73 8.02 -23.41
CA ALA A 219 -5.95 7.63 -22.69
C ALA A 219 -6.00 8.19 -21.26
N LEU A 220 -5.25 9.25 -20.98
CA LEU A 220 -5.25 9.94 -19.69
C LEU A 220 -6.60 10.60 -19.42
N ASP A 221 -6.96 10.74 -18.14
CA ASP A 221 -8.10 11.51 -17.67
C ASP A 221 -7.96 12.96 -18.18
N PRO A 222 -8.87 13.44 -19.04
CA PRO A 222 -8.74 14.77 -19.63
C PRO A 222 -8.86 15.91 -18.60
N ALA A 223 -9.46 15.64 -17.43
CA ALA A 223 -9.61 16.66 -16.39
C ALA A 223 -8.32 16.90 -15.60
N THR A 224 -7.51 15.87 -15.41
CA THR A 224 -6.32 15.91 -14.52
C THR A 224 -5.00 15.65 -15.24
N GLY A 225 -5.03 15.03 -16.41
CA GLY A 225 -3.85 14.52 -17.11
C GLY A 225 -3.23 13.27 -16.46
N LEU A 226 -3.95 12.64 -15.52
CA LEU A 226 -3.50 11.44 -14.82
C LEU A 226 -4.08 10.17 -15.44
N ILE A 227 -3.50 9.01 -15.16
CA ILE A 227 -4.11 7.72 -15.52
C ILE A 227 -5.49 7.61 -14.83
N PRO A 228 -6.58 7.24 -15.52
CA PRO A 228 -7.91 7.17 -14.92
C PRO A 228 -8.05 6.08 -13.84
N HIS A 229 -9.11 6.16 -13.02
CA HIS A 229 -9.40 5.16 -11.99
C HIS A 229 -10.05 3.90 -12.56
N VAL A 230 -11.03 4.07 -13.46
CA VAL A 230 -11.76 3.00 -14.13
C VAL A 230 -11.93 3.34 -15.60
N VAL A 231 -11.80 2.34 -16.47
CA VAL A 231 -12.10 2.45 -17.89
C VAL A 231 -13.31 1.58 -18.22
N TYR A 232 -14.15 2.06 -19.13
CA TYR A 232 -15.32 1.32 -19.61
C TYR A 232 -15.24 1.17 -21.12
N GLU A 233 -15.64 0.01 -21.63
CA GLU A 233 -15.74 -0.19 -23.08
C GLU A 233 -16.83 0.74 -23.66
N GLY A 234 -16.46 1.56 -24.63
CA GLY A 234 -17.39 2.47 -25.31
C GLY A 234 -17.89 3.65 -24.49
N ALA A 235 -17.35 3.90 -23.29
CA ALA A 235 -17.72 5.03 -22.43
C ALA A 235 -16.50 5.84 -21.97
N PRO A 236 -16.67 7.13 -21.61
CA PRO A 236 -15.60 7.91 -21.00
C PRO A 236 -15.10 7.25 -19.71
N PRO A 237 -13.78 7.32 -19.43
CA PRO A 237 -13.23 6.76 -18.21
C PRO A 237 -13.75 7.50 -16.98
N GLN A 238 -13.80 6.80 -15.84
CA GLN A 238 -13.93 7.46 -14.55
C GLN A 238 -12.62 8.16 -14.23
N GLY A 239 -12.69 9.45 -13.89
CA GLY A 239 -11.54 10.29 -13.61
C GLY A 239 -10.63 9.75 -12.51
N ALA A 240 -9.43 10.32 -12.39
CA ALA A 240 -8.42 9.84 -11.46
C ALA A 240 -8.91 9.82 -9.99
N ARG A 241 -8.47 8.82 -9.24
CA ARG A 241 -8.71 8.68 -7.79
C ARG A 241 -7.41 8.50 -7.01
N GLY A 242 -7.36 9.06 -5.81
CA GLY A 242 -6.17 9.08 -4.96
C GLY A 242 -5.68 7.68 -4.61
N SER A 243 -6.58 6.78 -4.21
CA SER A 243 -6.29 5.37 -3.93
C SER A 243 -5.56 4.68 -5.10
N SER A 244 -6.11 4.76 -6.31
CA SER A 244 -5.47 4.18 -7.50
C SER A 244 -4.20 4.90 -7.91
N GLN A 245 -4.15 6.24 -7.85
CA GLN A 245 -2.93 6.99 -8.16
C GLN A 245 -1.79 6.57 -7.23
N SER A 246 -2.06 6.47 -5.93
CA SER A 246 -1.08 6.03 -4.93
C SER A 246 -0.49 4.66 -5.28
N LEU A 247 -1.34 3.69 -5.65
CA LEU A 247 -0.86 2.36 -6.06
C LEU A 247 -0.06 2.43 -7.36
N MET A 248 -0.58 3.11 -8.38
CA MET A 248 0.08 3.23 -9.68
C MET A 248 1.44 3.91 -9.58
N LEU A 249 1.54 5.02 -8.83
CA LEU A 249 2.78 5.77 -8.62
C LEU A 249 3.80 5.03 -7.75
N SER A 250 3.36 3.99 -7.01
CA SER A 250 4.27 3.08 -6.32
C SER A 250 4.99 2.11 -7.28
N LEU A 251 4.47 1.93 -8.50
CA LEU A 251 4.94 0.96 -9.50
C LEU A 251 5.54 1.63 -10.74
N LEU A 252 5.00 2.78 -11.13
CA LEU A 252 5.33 3.47 -12.38
C LEU A 252 6.84 3.79 -12.53
N PRO A 253 7.60 4.14 -11.48
CA PRO A 253 9.05 4.32 -11.59
C PRO A 253 9.80 3.09 -12.11
N GLU A 254 9.29 1.88 -11.86
CA GLU A 254 9.87 0.63 -12.36
C GLU A 254 9.56 0.35 -13.84
N ILE A 255 8.56 1.05 -14.40
CA ILE A 255 8.11 0.91 -15.79
C ILE A 255 8.74 2.01 -16.65
N ASP A 256 8.57 3.28 -16.25
CA ASP A 256 9.09 4.47 -16.92
C ASP A 256 9.21 5.60 -15.90
N SER A 257 10.45 5.90 -15.48
CA SER A 257 10.72 6.89 -14.44
C SER A 257 10.44 8.33 -14.86
N ALA A 258 10.53 8.65 -16.15
CA ALA A 258 10.25 9.99 -16.66
C ALA A 258 8.74 10.28 -16.61
N PHE A 259 7.94 9.34 -17.10
CA PHE A 259 6.48 9.43 -17.03
C PHE A 259 5.99 9.34 -15.58
N ALA A 260 6.65 8.56 -14.72
CA ALA A 260 6.36 8.55 -13.29
C ALA A 260 6.53 9.93 -12.66
N ALA A 261 7.63 10.63 -12.96
CA ALA A 261 7.86 11.99 -12.45
C ALA A 261 6.79 12.98 -12.96
N GLU A 262 6.39 12.90 -14.23
CA GLU A 262 5.30 13.72 -14.79
C GLU A 262 3.97 13.48 -14.07
N GLN A 263 3.59 12.21 -13.87
CA GLN A 263 2.36 11.83 -13.19
C GLN A 263 2.40 12.19 -11.70
N PHE A 264 3.54 12.02 -11.03
CA PHE A 264 3.69 12.33 -9.61
C PHE A 264 3.52 13.84 -9.33
N ALA A 265 4.03 14.71 -10.22
CA ALA A 265 3.84 16.16 -10.09
C ALA A 265 2.36 16.56 -10.16
N LEU A 266 1.60 15.98 -11.11
CA LEU A 266 0.15 16.18 -11.21
C LEU A 266 -0.58 15.61 -9.99
N TYR A 267 -0.15 14.44 -9.49
CA TYR A 267 -0.70 13.84 -8.28
C TYR A 267 -0.50 14.73 -7.05
N GLN A 268 0.68 15.32 -6.86
CA GLN A 268 0.91 16.32 -5.80
C GLN A 268 -0.02 17.53 -5.95
N GLN A 269 -0.17 18.03 -7.18
CA GLN A 269 -1.05 19.15 -7.47
C GLN A 269 -2.51 18.85 -7.10
N TYR A 270 -3.04 17.70 -7.53
CA TYR A 270 -4.48 17.40 -7.41
C TYR A 270 -4.89 16.64 -6.15
N PHE A 271 -4.01 15.82 -5.57
CA PHE A 271 -4.39 14.89 -4.51
C PHE A 271 -3.74 15.19 -3.16
N VAL A 272 -2.56 15.81 -3.11
CA VAL A 272 -1.96 16.18 -1.82
C VAL A 272 -2.72 17.36 -1.22
N GLY A 273 -3.31 17.12 -0.05
CA GLY A 273 -4.03 18.12 0.75
C GLY A 273 -3.48 18.20 2.18
N GLN A 274 -3.95 19.21 2.91
CA GLN A 274 -3.60 19.37 4.33
C GLN A 274 -4.87 19.59 5.16
N ARG A 275 -4.95 18.94 6.33
CA ARG A 275 -6.03 19.12 7.31
C ARG A 275 -5.42 19.25 8.70
N LEU A 276 -5.77 20.31 9.42
CA LEU A 276 -5.25 20.55 10.78
C LEU A 276 -3.71 20.50 10.87
N GLY A 277 -3.02 20.98 9.83
CA GLY A 277 -1.56 20.96 9.76
C GLY A 277 -0.95 19.65 9.27
N LEU A 278 -1.75 18.59 9.07
CA LEU A 278 -1.29 17.28 8.64
C LEU A 278 -1.47 17.06 7.15
N PRO A 279 -0.48 16.52 6.43
CA PRO A 279 -0.67 16.11 5.05
C PRO A 279 -1.62 14.92 4.97
N GLY A 280 -2.32 14.81 3.85
CA GLY A 280 -3.19 13.69 3.55
C GLY A 280 -3.42 13.61 2.05
N ILE A 281 -3.70 12.41 1.56
CA ILE A 281 -4.05 12.19 0.16
C ILE A 281 -5.55 12.22 0.02
N ARG A 282 -6.04 13.07 -0.87
CA ARG A 282 -7.47 13.14 -1.17
C ARG A 282 -7.91 11.88 -1.92
N GLU A 283 -9.15 11.44 -1.72
CA GLU A 283 -9.68 10.35 -2.55
C GLU A 283 -10.09 10.84 -3.94
N TYR A 284 -10.68 12.03 -4.00
CA TYR A 284 -11.06 12.71 -5.24
C TYR A 284 -10.17 13.94 -5.46
N PRO A 285 -9.84 14.29 -6.71
CA PRO A 285 -8.94 15.41 -6.98
C PRO A 285 -9.51 16.73 -6.42
N LYS A 286 -8.63 17.70 -6.15
CA LYS A 286 -9.04 19.04 -5.69
C LYS A 286 -10.12 19.63 -6.61
N GLY A 287 -11.16 20.18 -5.99
CA GLY A 287 -12.33 20.70 -6.70
C GLY A 287 -13.45 19.68 -6.89
N MET A 288 -13.20 18.40 -6.63
CA MET A 288 -14.23 17.35 -6.61
C MET A 288 -14.41 16.77 -5.21
N GLU A 289 -15.66 16.42 -4.90
CA GLU A 289 -16.05 15.72 -3.67
C GLU A 289 -16.72 14.40 -4.01
N GLY A 290 -16.64 13.46 -3.10
CA GLY A 290 -17.30 12.17 -3.19
C GLY A 290 -17.18 11.43 -1.88
N THR A 291 -17.98 10.37 -1.74
CA THR A 291 -17.95 9.50 -0.57
C THR A 291 -16.94 8.38 -0.75
N GLY A 292 -16.55 7.76 0.35
CA GLY A 292 -15.81 6.51 0.31
C GLY A 292 -16.67 5.35 -0.20
N ASP A 293 -15.98 4.30 -0.60
CA ASP A 293 -16.49 2.99 -1.01
C ASP A 293 -15.67 1.88 -0.34
N ILE A 294 -15.84 0.65 -0.78
CA ILE A 294 -15.17 -0.51 -0.18
C ILE A 294 -13.64 -0.43 -0.28
N ASP A 295 -13.11 0.14 -1.37
CA ASP A 295 -11.68 0.20 -1.65
C ASP A 295 -11.01 1.39 -0.97
N SER A 296 -11.68 2.55 -0.98
CA SER A 296 -11.16 3.77 -0.38
C SER A 296 -11.35 3.82 1.15
N GLY A 297 -12.31 3.05 1.67
CA GLY A 297 -12.74 3.13 3.05
C GLY A 297 -13.32 4.51 3.39
N PRO A 298 -13.32 4.93 4.67
CA PRO A 298 -13.87 6.23 5.03
C PRO A 298 -13.06 7.38 4.44
N VAL A 299 -13.75 8.32 3.79
CA VAL A 299 -13.18 9.60 3.29
C VAL A 299 -13.58 10.72 4.24
N ILE A 300 -12.59 11.32 4.93
CA ILE A 300 -12.81 12.34 5.96
C ILE A 300 -12.28 13.68 5.48
N TRP A 301 -13.16 14.68 5.33
CA TRP A 301 -12.83 16.00 4.78
C TRP A 301 -12.10 15.94 3.43
N GLY A 302 -12.46 14.94 2.63
CA GLY A 302 -11.88 14.64 1.32
C GLY A 302 -10.60 13.82 1.36
N ILE A 303 -10.02 13.53 2.53
CA ILE A 303 -8.82 12.68 2.69
C ILE A 303 -9.23 11.20 2.75
N GLY A 304 -8.65 10.39 1.87
CA GLY A 304 -8.86 8.94 1.82
C GLY A 304 -7.83 8.21 2.69
N GLY A 305 -8.29 7.30 3.54
CA GLY A 305 -7.42 6.50 4.40
C GLY A 305 -6.50 5.58 3.59
N ALA A 306 -7.08 4.77 2.69
CA ALA A 306 -6.31 3.89 1.80
C ALA A 306 -5.36 4.69 0.89
N ALA A 307 -5.87 5.79 0.31
CA ALA A 307 -5.08 6.70 -0.52
C ALA A 307 -3.85 7.26 0.22
N SER A 308 -3.99 7.58 1.51
CA SER A 308 -2.89 8.11 2.32
C SER A 308 -1.91 7.03 2.76
N VAL A 309 -2.40 5.83 3.12
CA VAL A 309 -1.55 4.69 3.49
C VAL A 309 -0.65 4.28 2.33
N VAL A 310 -1.22 4.08 1.14
CA VAL A 310 -0.43 3.71 -0.05
C VAL A 310 0.34 4.93 -0.58
N GLY A 311 -0.23 6.13 -0.43
CA GLY A 311 0.36 7.38 -0.91
C GLY A 311 1.69 7.72 -0.26
N GLN A 312 1.95 7.25 0.97
CA GLN A 312 3.28 7.38 1.57
C GLN A 312 4.32 6.61 0.74
N ARG A 313 4.03 5.37 0.31
CA ARG A 313 4.95 4.56 -0.52
C ARG A 313 5.22 5.29 -1.82
N ALA A 314 4.16 5.76 -2.49
CA ALA A 314 4.27 6.55 -3.70
C ALA A 314 5.18 7.78 -3.51
N ALA A 315 5.02 8.51 -2.41
CA ALA A 315 5.86 9.66 -2.09
C ALA A 315 7.34 9.27 -1.95
N TYR A 316 7.63 8.21 -1.20
CA TYR A 316 9.00 7.75 -0.98
C TYR A 316 9.68 7.33 -2.30
N VAL A 317 9.02 6.47 -3.10
CA VAL A 317 9.64 5.94 -4.33
C VAL A 317 9.77 6.97 -5.44
N ASN A 318 9.03 8.10 -5.35
CA ASN A 318 9.18 9.25 -6.25
C ASN A 318 10.04 10.38 -5.63
N GLY A 319 10.67 10.15 -4.48
CA GLY A 319 11.65 11.06 -3.87
C GLY A 319 11.08 12.21 -3.03
N ASP A 320 9.78 12.22 -2.72
CA ASP A 320 9.16 13.18 -1.81
C ASP A 320 9.14 12.65 -0.36
N TYR A 321 10.32 12.73 0.26
CA TYR A 321 10.55 12.22 1.62
C TYR A 321 9.83 13.05 2.70
N GLU A 322 9.55 14.32 2.45
CA GLU A 322 8.78 15.18 3.37
C GLU A 322 7.32 14.72 3.44
N LEU A 323 6.68 14.51 2.28
CA LEU A 323 5.32 13.99 2.21
C LEU A 323 5.25 12.57 2.78
N TYR A 324 6.20 11.70 2.44
CA TYR A 324 6.30 10.35 3.02
C TYR A 324 6.28 10.38 4.55
N LYS A 325 7.21 11.14 5.16
CA LYS A 325 7.35 11.24 6.62
C LYS A 325 6.09 11.80 7.28
N GLY A 326 5.48 12.82 6.68
CA GLY A 326 4.25 13.42 7.18
C GLY A 326 3.04 12.47 7.12
N LEU A 327 2.89 11.72 6.03
CA LEU A 327 1.84 10.70 5.89
C LEU A 327 2.07 9.55 6.88
N ARG A 328 3.29 9.00 6.94
CA ARG A 328 3.68 7.94 7.88
C ARG A 328 3.35 8.29 9.31
N ASN A 329 3.76 9.48 9.77
CA ASN A 329 3.53 9.91 11.14
C ASN A 329 2.04 10.19 11.42
N SER A 330 1.27 10.61 10.40
CA SER A 330 -0.19 10.70 10.51
C SER A 330 -0.83 9.32 10.68
N ILE A 331 -0.36 8.32 9.92
CA ILE A 331 -0.83 6.93 10.02
C ILE A 331 -0.48 6.33 11.39
N GLU A 332 0.70 6.61 11.93
CA GLU A 332 1.10 6.18 13.28
C GLU A 332 0.19 6.76 14.37
N ALA A 333 -0.09 8.07 14.30
CA ALA A 333 -0.97 8.74 15.25
C ALA A 333 -2.43 8.24 15.16
N PHE A 334 -3.05 8.29 13.98
CA PHE A 334 -4.46 7.92 13.80
C PHE A 334 -4.69 6.41 13.84
N GLY A 335 -3.72 5.62 13.39
CA GLY A 335 -3.76 4.16 13.47
C GLY A 335 -3.44 3.63 14.86
N PHE A 336 -3.07 4.48 15.83
CA PHE A 336 -2.64 4.07 17.16
C PHE A 336 -1.55 2.99 17.09
N GLY A 337 -0.52 3.24 16.28
CA GLY A 337 0.57 2.30 16.05
C GLY A 337 1.24 1.91 17.37
N PHE A 338 1.27 0.61 17.67
CA PHE A 338 1.77 0.13 18.95
C PHE A 338 2.53 -1.18 18.82
N THR A 339 3.72 -1.21 19.43
CA THR A 339 4.61 -2.38 19.47
C THR A 339 4.59 -3.00 20.86
N TRP A 340 4.29 -4.29 20.95
CA TRP A 340 4.28 -5.04 22.20
C TRP A 340 4.84 -6.44 21.99
N PHE A 341 5.82 -6.85 22.81
CA PHE A 341 6.56 -8.12 22.65
C PHE A 341 7.00 -8.41 21.21
N GLY A 342 7.64 -7.42 20.56
CA GLY A 342 8.15 -7.53 19.19
C GLY A 342 7.08 -7.64 18.11
N LYS A 343 5.83 -7.27 18.41
CA LYS A 343 4.71 -7.30 17.47
C LYS A 343 4.09 -5.92 17.37
N LYS A 344 4.15 -5.33 16.18
CA LYS A 344 3.57 -4.02 15.88
C LYS A 344 2.25 -4.20 15.15
N ARG A 345 1.25 -3.41 15.52
CA ARG A 345 -0.08 -3.42 14.92
C ARG A 345 -0.76 -2.06 15.05
N TYR A 346 -1.75 -1.83 14.20
CA TYR A 346 -2.60 -0.63 14.19
C TYR A 346 -4.05 -1.01 14.50
N VAL A 347 -4.83 -0.03 14.99
CA VAL A 347 -6.26 -0.16 15.30
C VAL A 347 -6.54 -1.43 16.13
N PHE A 348 -5.68 -1.69 17.11
CA PHE A 348 -5.70 -2.86 17.99
C PHE A 348 -5.62 -4.23 17.28
N GLY A 349 -5.29 -4.26 15.99
CA GLY A 349 -5.21 -5.45 15.15
C GLY A 349 -6.57 -5.96 14.66
N GLN A 350 -7.58 -5.08 14.59
CA GLN A 350 -8.92 -5.44 14.11
C GLN A 350 -8.99 -5.61 12.60
N LEU A 351 -8.11 -4.94 11.85
CA LEU A 351 -8.13 -4.94 10.39
C LEU A 351 -6.74 -5.32 9.83
N PRO A 352 -6.38 -6.63 9.82
CA PRO A 352 -5.07 -7.09 9.36
C PRO A 352 -4.67 -6.64 7.95
N ILE A 353 -5.64 -6.36 7.08
CA ILE A 353 -5.36 -5.82 5.74
C ILE A 353 -4.80 -4.40 5.79
N ALA A 354 -5.24 -3.57 6.74
CA ALA A 354 -4.62 -2.26 6.96
C ALA A 354 -3.19 -2.41 7.47
N ASP A 355 -2.95 -3.35 8.41
CA ASP A 355 -1.58 -3.67 8.86
C ASP A 355 -0.69 -4.10 7.68
N ALA A 356 -1.20 -4.91 6.74
CA ALA A 356 -0.46 -5.36 5.56
C ALA A 356 -0.10 -4.20 4.60
N PHE A 357 -1.06 -3.31 4.31
CA PHE A 357 -0.79 -2.11 3.49
C PHE A 357 0.21 -1.17 4.17
N ILE A 358 0.11 -0.97 5.49
CA ILE A 358 1.04 -0.12 6.25
C ILE A 358 2.44 -0.73 6.29
N ALA A 359 2.56 -2.05 6.47
CA ALA A 359 3.84 -2.76 6.46
C ALA A 359 4.53 -2.62 5.10
N TRP A 360 3.81 -2.91 4.00
CA TRP A 360 4.32 -2.78 2.64
C TRP A 360 4.67 -1.34 2.28
N SER A 361 3.93 -0.37 2.79
CA SER A 361 4.21 1.04 2.49
C SER A 361 5.40 1.59 3.27
N ASN A 362 5.72 1.02 4.43
CA ASN A 362 6.88 1.40 5.24
C ASN A 362 8.15 0.63 4.85
N SER A 363 8.04 -0.52 4.19
CA SER A 363 9.19 -1.38 3.86
C SER A 363 10.15 -0.74 2.86
N VAL A 364 9.76 0.33 2.17
CA VAL A 364 10.64 1.09 1.27
C VAL A 364 11.69 1.93 2.00
N GLU A 365 11.44 2.29 3.27
CA GLU A 365 12.37 3.11 4.05
C GLU A 365 13.51 2.24 4.58
N LYS A 366 14.63 2.24 3.86
CA LYS A 366 15.86 1.51 4.19
C LYS A 366 16.85 2.34 5.02
N THR A 367 16.77 3.65 4.90
CA THR A 367 17.49 4.63 5.72
C THR A 367 16.47 5.63 6.23
N PRO A 368 16.66 6.22 7.43
CA PRO A 368 15.72 7.21 7.93
C PRO A 368 15.60 8.34 6.92
N ALA A 369 14.38 8.66 6.51
CA ALA A 369 14.13 9.80 5.64
C ALA A 369 14.64 11.10 6.29
N ASP A 370 15.77 11.62 5.81
CA ASP A 370 16.36 12.88 6.26
C ASP A 370 15.61 14.07 5.64
N ALA A 371 14.37 14.22 6.09
CA ALA A 371 13.46 15.26 5.66
C ALA A 371 13.00 16.09 6.88
N PRO A 372 12.89 17.42 6.74
CA PRO A 372 12.40 18.26 7.83
C PRO A 372 10.97 17.86 8.20
N SER A 373 10.71 17.76 9.50
CA SER A 373 9.36 17.52 10.01
C SER A 373 8.74 18.86 10.37
N SER A 374 7.68 19.25 9.66
CA SER A 374 6.85 20.37 10.12
C SER A 374 6.07 19.93 11.36
N VAL A 375 6.05 20.79 12.39
CA VAL A 375 5.26 20.55 13.60
C VAL A 375 3.79 20.83 13.27
N PRO A 376 2.86 19.87 13.41
CA PRO A 376 1.47 20.07 13.05
C PRO A 376 0.72 20.82 14.17
N TRP A 377 1.05 22.10 14.36
CA TRP A 377 0.49 22.94 15.42
C TRP A 377 -1.04 22.94 15.51
N PRO A 378 -1.82 22.97 14.41
CA PRO A 378 -3.26 23.03 14.54
C PRO A 378 -3.86 21.79 15.23
N ILE A 379 -3.42 20.57 14.91
CA ILE A 379 -3.91 19.36 15.61
C ILE A 379 -3.42 19.31 17.07
N HIS A 380 -2.21 19.82 17.35
CA HIS A 380 -1.71 19.94 18.72
C HIS A 380 -2.53 20.93 19.55
N LEU A 381 -2.96 22.05 18.95
CA LEU A 381 -3.85 23.02 19.61
C LEU A 381 -5.22 22.42 19.91
N VAL A 382 -5.81 21.67 18.95
CA VAL A 382 -7.06 20.93 19.19
C VAL A 382 -6.90 19.95 20.36
N SER A 383 -5.79 19.21 20.37
CA SER A 383 -5.48 18.25 21.43
C SER A 383 -5.27 18.92 22.79
N LEU A 384 -4.60 20.07 22.83
CA LEU A 384 -4.38 20.85 24.05
C LEU A 384 -5.70 21.34 24.63
N VAL A 385 -6.59 21.88 23.80
CA VAL A 385 -7.93 22.30 24.23
C VAL A 385 -8.70 21.11 24.81
N LEU A 386 -8.68 19.95 24.14
CA LEU A 386 -9.32 18.74 24.63
C LEU A 386 -8.74 18.27 25.98
N LEU A 387 -7.42 18.28 26.12
CA LEU A 387 -6.74 17.93 27.38
C LEU A 387 -7.13 18.86 28.53
N LEU A 388 -7.14 20.18 28.31
CA LEU A 388 -7.58 21.15 29.32
C LEU A 388 -9.03 20.92 29.73
N LEU A 389 -9.90 20.57 28.80
CA LEU A 389 -11.30 20.24 29.06
C LEU A 389 -11.44 18.97 29.91
N ILE A 390 -10.71 17.91 29.57
CA ILE A 390 -10.67 16.65 30.33
C ILE A 390 -10.21 16.89 31.77
N LEU A 391 -9.11 17.64 31.94
CA LEU A 391 -8.55 17.96 33.25
C LEU A 391 -9.49 18.83 34.08
N TRP A 392 -10.15 19.81 33.46
CA TRP A 392 -11.12 20.67 34.13
C TRP A 392 -12.34 19.88 34.62
N VAL A 393 -12.91 19.01 33.79
CA VAL A 393 -14.01 18.13 34.20
C VAL A 393 -13.55 17.19 35.32
N GLY A 394 -12.36 16.60 35.20
CA GLY A 394 -11.81 15.70 36.22
C GLY A 394 -11.57 16.37 37.57
N PHE A 395 -11.19 17.65 37.58
CA PHE A 395 -11.06 18.45 38.79
C PHE A 395 -12.41 18.79 39.43
N LYS A 396 -13.44 19.04 38.61
CA LYS A 396 -14.79 19.37 39.08
C LYS A 396 -15.56 18.16 39.61
N LEU A 397 -15.34 16.99 39.02
CA LEU A 397 -15.91 15.72 39.48
C LEU A 397 -15.39 15.38 40.86
#